data_AF-A0A7J2KMG9-F1
#
_entry.id   AF-A0A7J2KMG9-F1
#
_cell.length_a   1.000
_cell.length_b   1.000
_cell.length_c   1.000
_cell.angle_alpha   90.00
_cell.angle_beta   90.00
_cell.angle_gamma   90.00
#
_symmetry.space_group_name_H-M   'P 1'
#
loop_
_entity.id
_entity.type
_entity.pdbx_description
1 polymer ?
#
loop_
_entity_poly.entity_id
_entity_poly.type
_entity_poly.pdbx_seq_one_letter_code
_entity_poly.pdbx_strand_id
1 'polypeptide(L)' 'MESDIDIAVIGVKEKDINLTKFENLLEKNIIINFYPSFNKIHKHLRDSILNGILLSGSVDI' A
#
# COMPACT_ATOMS: atom_id res chain seq x y z
N MET A 1 -8.34 -19.23 -5.87
CA MET A 1 -7.84 -18.23 -4.91
C MET A 1 -7.93 -16.90 -5.61
N GLU A 2 -8.76 -16.00 -5.11
CA GLU A 2 -8.80 -14.64 -5.63
C GLU A 2 -7.71 -13.82 -4.96
N SER A 3 -6.97 -13.05 -5.75
CA SER A 3 -5.88 -12.20 -5.28
C SER A 3 -6.41 -10.95 -4.57
N ASP A 4 -5.76 -10.53 -3.50
CA ASP A 4 -6.08 -9.30 -2.76
C ASP A 4 -5.44 -8.07 -3.41
N ILE A 5 -5.82 -6.86 -2.94
CA ILE A 5 -5.23 -5.58 -3.35
C ILE A 5 -4.38 -5.03 -2.21
N ASP A 6 -3.06 -5.02 -2.39
CA ASP A 6 -2.11 -4.41 -1.46
C ASP A 6 -1.75 -2.97 -1.86
N ILE A 7 -1.89 -2.02 -0.93
CA ILE A 7 -1.55 -0.61 -1.11
C ILE A 7 -0.51 -0.20 -0.07
N ALA A 8 0.63 0.30 -0.53
CA ALA A 8 1.63 0.91 0.34
C ALA A 8 1.47 2.44 0.38
N VAL A 9 1.30 3.00 1.58
CA VAL A 9 1.26 4.46 1.79
C VAL A 9 2.49 4.88 2.57
N ILE A 10 3.33 5.72 1.94
CA ILE A 10 4.66 6.03 2.43
C ILE A 10 4.73 7.50 2.86
N GLY A 11 5.48 7.78 3.93
CA GLY A 11 5.70 9.14 4.44
C GLY A 11 4.65 9.61 5.44
N VAL A 12 3.77 8.72 5.91
CA VAL A 12 2.70 9.05 6.86
C VAL A 12 2.66 8.07 8.02
N LYS A 13 2.03 8.48 9.12
CA LYS A 13 1.65 7.57 10.20
C LYS A 13 0.40 6.79 9.82
N GLU A 14 0.24 5.64 10.44
CA GLU A 14 -0.96 4.81 10.32
C GLU A 14 -2.23 5.62 10.61
N LYS A 15 -3.28 5.31 9.84
CA LYS A 15 -4.60 5.90 9.97
C LYS A 15 -5.63 4.78 9.95
N ASP A 16 -6.63 4.91 10.80
CA ASP A 16 -7.82 4.08 10.71
C ASP A 16 -8.64 4.53 9.49
N ILE A 17 -8.87 3.61 8.56
CA ILE A 17 -9.58 3.86 7.29
C ILE A 17 -10.61 2.76 7.10
N ASN A 18 -11.87 3.17 6.94
CA ASN A 18 -12.94 2.26 6.57
C ASN A 18 -12.89 1.96 5.05
N LEU A 19 -12.61 0.72 4.70
CA LEU A 19 -12.49 0.25 3.31
C LEU A 19 -13.73 -0.48 2.78
N THR A 20 -14.76 -0.68 3.61
CA THR A 20 -15.94 -1.51 3.28
C THR A 20 -16.62 -1.08 1.98
N LYS A 21 -16.71 0.22 1.70
CA LYS A 21 -17.28 0.72 0.45
C LYS A 21 -16.51 0.22 -0.78
N PHE A 22 -15.18 0.22 -0.72
CA PHE A 22 -14.32 -0.14 -1.84
C PHE A 22 -14.18 -1.66 -1.97
N GLU A 23 -14.09 -2.37 -0.86
CA GLU A 23 -14.06 -3.84 -0.84
C GLU A 23 -15.34 -4.44 -1.44
N ASN A 24 -16.51 -3.90 -1.08
CA ASN A 24 -17.78 -4.32 -1.67
C ASN A 24 -17.89 -3.99 -3.15
N LEU A 25 -17.33 -2.86 -3.59
CA LEU A 25 -17.36 -2.44 -5.00
C LEU A 25 -16.45 -3.31 -5.87
N LEU A 26 -15.29 -3.69 -5.34
CA LEU A 26 -14.28 -4.45 -6.08
C LEU A 26 -14.45 -5.96 -5.92
N GLU A 27 -15.24 -6.40 -4.94
CA GLU A 27 -15.34 -7.80 -4.50
C GLU A 27 -13.95 -8.38 -4.16
N LYS A 28 -13.10 -7.55 -3.56
CA LYS A 28 -11.72 -7.88 -3.16
C LYS A 28 -11.42 -7.37 -1.76
N ASN A 29 -10.56 -8.08 -1.02
CA ASN A 29 -9.98 -7.54 0.20
C ASN A 29 -8.93 -6.48 -0.17
N ILE A 30 -8.88 -5.40 0.61
CA ILE A 30 -7.92 -4.32 0.41
C ILE A 30 -7.07 -4.20 1.66
N ILE A 31 -5.75 -4.33 1.51
CA ILE A 31 -4.79 -4.22 2.60
C ILE A 31 -3.99 -2.93 2.40
N ILE A 32 -4.06 -2.02 3.39
CA ILE A 32 -3.27 -0.79 3.37
C ILE A 32 -2.15 -0.90 4.40
N ASN A 33 -0.91 -0.83 3.91
CA ASN A 33 0.28 -0.82 4.73
C ASN A 33 0.86 0.60 4.80
N PHE A 34 1.06 1.10 6.01
CA PHE A 34 1.62 2.43 6.24
C PHE A 34 3.09 2.37 6.62
N TYR A 35 3.90 3.19 5.97
CA TYR A 35 5.33 3.29 6.25
C TYR A 35 5.74 4.73 6.50
N PRO A 36 6.49 5.03 7.59
CA PRO A 36 6.89 6.40 7.91
C PRO A 36 7.89 6.99 6.91
N SER A 37 8.65 6.15 6.22
CA SER A 37 9.60 6.55 5.17
C SER A 37 9.98 5.34 4.33
N PHE A 38 10.23 5.54 3.04
CA PHE A 38 10.63 4.45 2.15
C PHE A 38 11.89 3.73 2.66
N ASN A 39 12.89 4.48 3.12
CA ASN A 39 14.18 3.96 3.60
C ASN A 39 14.13 3.10 4.86
N LYS A 40 12.98 3.05 5.57
CA LYS A 40 12.79 2.17 6.74
C LYS A 40 12.17 0.83 6.38
N ILE A 41 11.79 0.64 5.12
CA ILE A 41 11.20 -0.61 4.61
C ILE A 41 12.34 -1.59 4.26
N HIS A 42 12.16 -2.87 4.59
CA HIS A 42 13.12 -3.91 4.24
C HIS A 42 13.38 -3.95 2.72
N LYS A 43 14.64 -4.17 2.31
CA LYS A 43 15.07 -4.06 0.89
C LYS A 43 14.16 -4.84 -0.07
N HIS A 44 13.92 -6.13 0.19
CA HIS A 44 13.08 -6.94 -0.70
C HIS A 44 11.65 -6.40 -0.83
N LEU A 45 11.08 -5.86 0.25
CA LEU A 45 9.74 -5.29 0.20
C LEU A 45 9.73 -3.94 -0.53
N ARG A 46 10.79 -3.13 -0.40
CA ARG A 46 10.97 -1.92 -1.22
C ARG A 46 10.99 -2.24 -2.70
N ASP A 47 11.75 -3.25 -3.09
CA ASP A 47 11.86 -3.66 -4.49
C ASP A 47 10.50 -4.12 -5.02
N SER A 48 9.73 -4.89 -4.24
CA SER A 48 8.36 -5.29 -4.60
C SER A 48 7.41 -4.10 -4.73
N ILE A 49 7.49 -3.10 -3.83
CA ILE A 49 6.66 -1.89 -3.90
C ILE A 49 7.02 -1.05 -5.15
N LEU A 50 8.31 -0.88 -5.47
CA LEU A 50 8.76 -0.14 -6.64
C LEU A 50 8.37 -0.80 -7.96
N ASN A 51 8.29 -2.14 -7.99
CA ASN A 51 7.79 -2.88 -9.13
C ASN A 51 6.25 -2.83 -9.28
N GLY A 52 5.55 -2.23 -8.31
CA GLY A 52 4.11 -2.03 -8.35
C GLY A 52 3.67 -0.87 -9.25
N ILE A 53 2.41 -0.44 -9.07
CA ILE A 53 1.83 0.68 -9.82
C ILE A 53 1.79 1.92 -8.91
N LEU A 54 2.36 3.03 -9.39
CA LEU A 54 2.25 4.31 -8.70
C LEU A 54 0.83 4.88 -8.84
N LEU A 55 0.12 5.00 -7.71
CA LEU A 55 -1.21 5.63 -7.67
C LEU A 55 -1.11 7.16 -7.55
N SER A 56 -0.17 7.66 -6.73
CA SER A 56 0.05 9.09 -6.51
C SER A 56 1.37 9.39 -5.80
N GLY A 57 1.98 10.54 -6.11
CA GLY A 57 3.15 11.07 -5.42
C GLY A 57 4.49 10.55 -5.92
N SER A 58 5.49 10.58 -5.05
CA SER A 58 6.85 10.10 -5.28
C SER A 58 7.48 9.63 -3.97
N VAL A 59 8.51 8.79 -4.05
CA VAL A 59 9.31 8.36 -2.90
C VAL A 59 10.74 8.85 -3.05
N ASP A 60 11.36 9.21 -1.94
CA ASP A 60 12.78 9.50 -1.88
C ASP A 60 13.54 8.19 -1.62
N ILE A 61 14.55 7.91 -2.46
CA ILE A 61 15.27 6.63 -2.50
C ILE A 61 16.70 6.84 -2.02
#